data_AF-A0A7H9CIJ5-F1
#
_entry.id   AF-A0A7H9CIJ5-F1
#
_cell.length_a   1.000
_cell.length_b   1.000
_cell.length_c   1.000
_cell.angle_alpha   90.00
_cell.angle_beta   90.00
_cell.angle_gamma   90.00
#
_symmetry.space_group_name_H-M   'P 1'
#
loop_
_entity.id
_entity.type
_entity.pdbx_description
1 polymer ?
#
loop_
_entity_poly.entity_id
_entity_poly.type
_entity_poly.pdbx_seq_one_letter_code
_entity_poly.pdbx_strand_id
1 'polypeptide(L)'
;MSNNKKISTAPDYTGLSVRVVELANNPNFPKEYTGDVAVGFLDDYPTIYEATREVTKYKPLNDRDFAQMVSTGAIEYSAVSATILYDPAGNDGVNQMKSAFEKNAEIGLIMEAYDNGELTGTTWLQRVKLSKFAVKGSKGGKMQAEIEAEILGEPTEKSKNQAWFDESTRRVNEAQLAVDKATELNTTAQAGQDETAKQQTKDALDKANVVLEKAKEIQAKAQTALNAELSA
;
A
#
# COMPACT_ATOMS: atom_id res chain seq x y z
N MET A 1 -8.30 -7.19 -23.66
CA MET A 1 -6.94 -7.08 -23.11
C MET A 1 -6.99 -6.08 -21.98
N SER A 2 -6.74 -6.53 -20.75
CA SER A 2 -6.88 -5.71 -19.54
C SER A 2 -5.70 -4.73 -19.44
N ASN A 3 -5.97 -3.43 -19.45
CA ASN A 3 -4.99 -2.42 -19.06
C ASN A 3 -4.84 -2.44 -17.54
N ASN A 4 -4.20 -3.48 -17.00
CA ASN A 4 -3.54 -3.37 -15.70
C ASN A 4 -2.38 -2.39 -15.90
N LYS A 5 -2.64 -1.12 -15.57
CA LYS A 5 -1.61 -0.09 -15.51
C LYS A 5 -0.59 -0.58 -14.47
N LYS A 6 0.54 -1.10 -14.95
CA LYS A 6 1.64 -1.56 -14.10
C LYS A 6 1.97 -0.45 -13.10
N ILE A 7 1.90 -0.79 -11.82
CA ILE A 7 2.09 0.11 -10.67
C ILE A 7 3.51 0.71 -10.67
N SER A 8 4.44 0.11 -11.41
CA SER A 8 5.69 0.72 -11.87
C SER A 8 6.28 -0.11 -13.04
N THR A 9 7.13 0.49 -13.89
CA THR A 9 7.90 -0.24 -14.91
C THR A 9 9.20 -0.84 -14.37
N ALA A 10 9.44 -0.74 -13.05
CA ALA A 10 10.56 -1.37 -12.39
C ALA A 10 10.42 -2.90 -12.46
N PRO A 11 11.53 -3.64 -12.53
CA PRO A 11 11.46 -5.09 -12.49
C PRO A 11 10.95 -5.50 -11.11
N ASP A 12 9.91 -6.33 -11.12
CA ASP A 12 9.39 -6.99 -9.94
C ASP A 12 10.36 -8.12 -9.55
N TYR A 13 11.40 -7.79 -8.77
CA TYR A 13 12.40 -8.78 -8.35
C TYR A 13 11.90 -9.64 -7.17
N THR A 14 10.91 -9.15 -6.42
CA THR A 14 10.49 -9.73 -5.13
C THR A 14 8.99 -10.03 -5.02
N GLY A 15 8.16 -9.51 -5.92
CA GLY A 15 6.70 -9.54 -5.78
C GLY A 15 6.17 -8.52 -4.77
N LEU A 16 7.01 -7.69 -4.10
CA LEU A 16 6.55 -6.84 -3.01
C LEU A 16 6.49 -5.36 -3.41
N SER A 17 5.28 -4.82 -3.53
CA SER A 17 5.05 -3.40 -3.79
C SER A 17 4.92 -2.61 -2.49
N VAL A 18 5.41 -1.38 -2.50
CA VAL A 18 5.38 -0.46 -1.37
C VAL A 18 4.57 0.77 -1.71
N ARG A 19 3.64 1.11 -0.82
CA ARG A 19 2.85 2.33 -0.85
C ARG A 19 2.85 2.99 0.52
N VAL A 20 2.57 4.29 0.54
CA VAL A 20 2.54 5.07 1.78
C VAL A 20 1.30 5.92 1.88
N VAL A 21 0.82 6.10 3.11
CA VAL A 21 -0.25 7.03 3.46
C VAL A 21 0.21 7.98 4.54
N GLU A 22 -0.26 9.22 4.46
CA GLU A 22 -0.11 10.19 5.54
C GLU A 22 -1.17 9.91 6.61
N LEU A 23 -0.72 9.64 7.84
CA LEU A 23 -1.63 9.27 8.93
C LEU A 23 -2.51 10.42 9.39
N ALA A 24 -2.08 11.68 9.20
CA ALA A 24 -2.90 12.85 9.51
C ALA A 24 -4.23 12.86 8.75
N ASN A 25 -4.25 12.32 7.53
CA ASN A 25 -5.44 12.20 6.69
C ASN A 25 -6.11 10.81 6.79
N ASN A 26 -5.51 9.88 7.54
CA ASN A 26 -5.95 8.48 7.66
C ASN A 26 -6.02 8.04 9.12
N PRO A 27 -6.92 8.61 9.94
CA PRO A 27 -7.02 8.30 11.37
C PRO A 27 -7.44 6.85 11.67
N ASN A 28 -8.07 6.17 10.70
CA ASN A 28 -8.53 4.78 10.84
C ASN A 28 -7.45 3.74 10.47
N PHE A 29 -6.25 4.17 10.04
CA PHE A 29 -5.15 3.25 9.75
C PHE A 29 -4.68 2.55 11.04
N PRO A 30 -4.41 1.22 11.06
CA PRO A 30 -4.26 0.30 9.93
C PRO A 30 -5.53 -0.46 9.50
N LYS A 31 -6.74 -0.08 9.95
CA LYS A 31 -7.98 -0.78 9.56
C LYS A 31 -8.42 -0.39 8.15
N GLU A 32 -8.43 0.91 7.89
CA GLU A 32 -8.85 1.51 6.62
C GLU A 32 -7.82 2.56 6.18
N TYR A 33 -7.71 2.77 4.87
CA TYR A 33 -6.82 3.78 4.32
C TYR A 33 -7.33 4.29 2.96
N THR A 34 -7.04 5.56 2.69
CA THR A 34 -7.33 6.24 1.43
C THR A 34 -6.19 7.21 1.11
N GLY A 35 -6.04 7.57 -0.17
CA GLY A 35 -4.97 8.49 -0.59
C GLY A 35 -3.58 7.89 -0.42
N ASP A 36 -3.44 6.57 -0.60
CA ASP A 36 -2.14 5.92 -0.68
C ASP A 36 -1.41 6.34 -1.94
N VAL A 37 -0.12 6.56 -1.80
CA VAL A 37 0.77 6.95 -2.90
C VAL A 37 1.75 5.82 -3.13
N ALA A 38 1.82 5.37 -4.39
CA ALA A 38 2.77 4.36 -4.80
C ALA A 38 4.20 4.86 -4.65
N VAL A 39 5.08 4.02 -4.09
CA VAL A 39 6.50 4.34 -3.91
C VAL A 39 7.33 3.55 -4.90
N GLY A 40 7.16 2.22 -4.92
CA GLY A 40 7.95 1.35 -5.78
C GLY A 40 7.86 -0.12 -5.39
N PHE A 41 8.90 -0.88 -5.74
CA PHE A 41 9.03 -2.31 -5.41
C PHE A 41 10.26 -2.54 -4.54
N LEU A 42 10.21 -3.54 -3.66
CA LEU A 42 11.37 -3.90 -2.85
C LEU A 42 12.46 -4.55 -3.70
N ASP A 43 13.71 -4.16 -3.46
CA ASP A 43 14.90 -4.69 -4.14
C ASP A 43 15.33 -6.06 -3.60
N ASP A 44 14.95 -6.39 -2.36
CA ASP A 44 15.20 -7.67 -1.68
C ASP A 44 14.00 -8.02 -0.78
N TYR A 45 13.95 -9.24 -0.22
CA TYR A 45 12.92 -9.67 0.72
C TYR A 45 13.31 -9.29 2.17
N PRO A 46 12.89 -8.13 2.70
CA PRO A 46 13.15 -7.82 4.10
C PRO A 46 12.31 -8.73 4.99
N THR A 47 12.71 -8.84 6.25
CA THR A 47 11.82 -9.30 7.29
C THR A 47 10.65 -8.32 7.41
N ILE A 48 9.49 -8.72 6.88
CA ILE A 48 8.26 -7.89 6.83
C ILE A 48 7.68 -7.70 8.23
N TYR A 49 7.85 -8.69 9.09
CA TYR A 49 7.39 -8.70 10.47
C TYR A 49 8.36 -9.49 11.34
N GLU A 50 8.82 -8.85 12.40
CA GLU A 50 9.55 -9.50 13.48
C GLU A 50 9.04 -8.95 14.80
N ALA A 51 8.68 -9.86 15.69
CA ALA A 51 8.21 -9.56 17.03
C ALA A 51 9.06 -10.33 18.03
N THR A 52 9.64 -9.61 18.98
CA THR A 52 10.43 -10.19 20.06
C THR A 52 9.77 -9.89 21.39
N ARG A 53 10.09 -10.69 22.41
CA ARG A 53 9.68 -10.40 23.80
C ARG A 53 10.76 -10.87 24.75
N GLU A 54 11.02 -10.12 25.80
CA GLU A 54 11.94 -10.56 26.84
C GLU A 54 11.34 -11.74 27.61
N VAL A 55 12.19 -12.71 27.97
CA VAL A 55 11.81 -13.84 28.83
C VAL A 55 12.72 -13.83 30.05
N THR A 56 12.18 -13.38 31.18
CA THR A 56 12.90 -13.36 32.45
C THR A 56 12.67 -14.69 33.18
N LYS A 57 13.76 -15.41 33.47
CA LYS A 57 13.72 -16.66 34.26
C LYS A 57 14.09 -16.35 35.70
N TYR A 58 13.20 -16.67 36.64
CA TYR A 58 13.48 -16.54 38.06
C TYR A 58 13.98 -17.88 38.61
N LYS A 59 15.05 -17.83 39.40
CA LYS A 59 15.47 -18.95 40.24
C LYS A 59 14.86 -18.75 41.63
N PRO A 60 13.91 -19.59 42.07
CA PRO A 60 13.38 -19.46 43.41
C PRO A 60 14.48 -19.78 44.44
N LEU A 61 14.63 -18.93 45.46
CA LEU A 61 15.66 -19.09 46.51
C LEU A 61 15.50 -20.36 47.36
N ASN A 62 14.32 -20.99 47.34
CA ASN A 62 13.96 -22.16 48.16
C ASN A 62 13.19 -23.20 47.33
N ASP A 63 13.68 -23.51 46.13
CA ASP A 63 13.04 -24.49 45.25
C ASP A 63 13.42 -25.93 45.66
N ARG A 64 12.44 -26.70 46.15
CA ARG A 64 12.57 -28.16 46.37
C ARG A 64 12.01 -28.98 45.20
N ASP A 65 11.21 -28.36 44.33
CA ASP A 65 10.38 -29.03 43.32
C ASP A 65 10.76 -28.64 41.87
N PHE A 66 11.83 -27.85 41.68
CA PHE A 66 12.39 -27.42 40.39
C PHE A 66 11.40 -26.71 39.45
N ALA A 67 10.40 -26.03 40.00
CA ALA A 67 9.44 -25.28 39.19
C ALA A 67 10.06 -23.98 38.68
N GLN A 68 10.52 -23.97 37.42
CA GLN A 68 10.96 -22.74 36.76
C GLN A 68 9.82 -21.72 36.70
N MET A 69 10.00 -20.59 37.37
CA MET A 69 9.13 -19.42 37.19
C MET A 69 9.64 -18.61 35.99
N VAL A 70 8.79 -18.44 34.99
CA VAL A 70 9.08 -17.65 33.79
C VAL A 70 8.10 -16.49 33.73
N SER A 71 8.61 -15.28 33.53
CA SER A 71 7.80 -14.13 33.13
C SER A 71 8.13 -13.75 31.70
N THR A 72 7.10 -13.41 30.94
CA THR A 72 7.23 -12.88 29.57
C THR A 72 6.93 -11.40 29.59
N GLY A 73 7.85 -10.58 29.04
CA GLY A 73 7.68 -9.15 28.86
C GLY A 73 6.69 -8.78 27.75
N ALA A 74 6.56 -7.48 27.49
CA ALA A 74 5.77 -6.96 26.38
C ALA A 74 6.35 -7.38 25.02
N ILE A 75 5.49 -7.44 24.00
CA ILE A 75 5.93 -7.67 22.63
C ILE A 75 6.51 -6.36 22.10
N GLU A 76 7.73 -6.42 21.60
CA GLU A 76 8.39 -5.35 20.86
C GLU A 76 8.39 -5.71 19.38
N TYR A 77 7.92 -4.78 18.55
CA TYR A 77 7.95 -4.92 17.09
C TYR A 77 9.26 -4.30 16.58
N SER A 78 10.04 -5.10 15.85
CA SER A 78 11.35 -4.69 15.35
C SER A 78 11.26 -3.58 14.30
N ALA A 79 12.41 -2.99 13.97
CA ALA A 79 12.54 -2.07 12.86
C ALA A 79 12.46 -2.79 11.49
N VAL A 80 11.89 -2.12 10.49
CA VAL A 80 11.96 -2.51 9.08
C VAL A 80 13.15 -1.80 8.45
N SER A 81 14.02 -2.56 7.78
CA SER A 81 15.07 -2.02 6.90
C SER A 81 14.83 -2.52 5.49
N ALA A 82 14.75 -1.59 4.53
CA ALA A 82 14.40 -1.94 3.16
C ALA A 82 15.06 -1.01 2.14
N THR A 83 15.33 -1.54 0.94
CA THR A 83 15.66 -0.76 -0.25
C THR A 83 14.53 -0.88 -1.26
N ILE A 84 14.04 0.26 -1.74
CA ILE A 84 12.91 0.39 -2.65
C ILE A 84 13.42 0.89 -4.01
N LEU A 85 13.13 0.15 -5.07
CA LEU A 85 13.32 0.58 -6.45
C LEU A 85 12.12 1.40 -6.92
N TYR A 86 12.38 2.62 -7.38
CA TYR A 86 11.32 3.52 -7.84
C TYR A 86 11.65 4.19 -9.17
N ASP A 87 10.59 4.61 -9.87
CA ASP A 87 10.73 5.37 -11.10
C ASP A 87 11.00 6.85 -10.79
N PRO A 88 12.10 7.45 -11.27
CA PRO A 88 12.36 8.87 -11.05
C PRO A 88 11.24 9.79 -11.54
N ALA A 89 10.43 9.36 -12.52
CA ALA A 89 9.29 10.13 -13.02
C ALA A 89 8.02 10.02 -12.13
N GLY A 90 7.95 9.04 -11.23
CA GLY A 90 6.83 8.78 -10.32
C GLY A 90 7.29 8.81 -8.86
N ASN A 91 7.90 9.92 -8.44
CA ASN A 91 8.60 10.03 -7.15
C ASN A 91 7.73 10.59 -6.01
N ASP A 92 6.41 10.73 -6.19
CA ASP A 92 5.51 11.31 -5.19
C ASP A 92 5.56 10.56 -3.85
N GLY A 93 5.51 9.22 -3.88
CA GLY A 93 5.60 8.41 -2.66
C GLY A 93 6.95 8.51 -1.96
N VAL A 94 8.04 8.62 -2.73
CA VAL A 94 9.40 8.83 -2.19
C VAL A 94 9.53 10.22 -1.57
N ASN A 95 8.97 11.25 -2.21
CA ASN A 95 8.94 12.61 -1.67
C ASN A 95 8.12 12.68 -0.38
N GLN A 96 7.02 11.92 -0.30
CA GLN A 96 6.22 11.82 0.91
C GLN A 96 7.00 11.13 2.05
N MET A 97 7.71 10.03 1.78
CA MET A 97 8.63 9.42 2.76
C MET A 97 9.71 10.40 3.22
N LYS A 98 10.36 11.11 2.29
CA LYS A 98 11.36 12.13 2.61
C LYS A 98 10.78 13.22 3.51
N SER A 99 9.60 13.75 3.17
CA SER A 99 8.95 14.79 3.96
C SER A 99 8.58 14.29 5.36
N ALA A 100 8.09 13.04 5.47
CA ALA A 100 7.79 12.43 6.75
C ALA A 100 9.04 12.28 7.63
N PHE A 101 10.16 11.83 7.04
CA PHE A 101 11.45 11.75 7.74
C PHE A 101 11.91 13.13 8.23
N GLU A 102 11.91 14.15 7.36
CA GLU A 102 12.33 15.52 7.71
C GLU A 102 11.45 16.17 8.79
N LYS A 103 10.16 15.83 8.82
CA LYS A 103 9.20 16.33 9.81
C LYS A 103 9.09 15.45 11.05
N ASN A 104 9.83 14.34 11.12
CA ASN A 104 9.71 13.33 12.17
C ASN A 104 8.27 12.81 12.35
N ALA A 105 7.53 12.71 11.25
CA ALA A 105 6.12 12.33 11.21
C ALA A 105 5.95 10.81 11.07
N GLU A 106 4.84 10.30 11.60
CA GLU A 106 4.44 8.91 11.43
C GLU A 106 3.73 8.74 10.08
N ILE A 107 3.96 7.60 9.43
CA ILE A 107 3.32 7.23 8.15
C ILE A 107 2.73 5.83 8.24
N GLY A 108 1.72 5.57 7.42
CA GLY A 108 1.26 4.21 7.17
C GLY A 108 2.05 3.62 6.02
N LEU A 109 2.76 2.52 6.28
CA LEU A 109 3.44 1.71 5.28
C LEU A 109 2.50 0.57 4.87
N ILE A 110 2.34 0.41 3.56
CA ILE A 110 1.49 -0.60 2.95
C ILE A 110 2.38 -1.46 2.06
N MET A 111 2.53 -2.72 2.42
CA MET A 111 3.27 -3.71 1.63
C MET A 111 2.30 -4.72 1.06
N GLU A 112 2.38 -4.95 -0.25
CA GLU A 112 1.50 -5.88 -0.95
C GLU A 112 2.32 -6.90 -1.70
N ALA A 113 2.00 -8.18 -1.52
CA ALA A 113 2.58 -9.27 -2.30
C ALA A 113 1.83 -9.48 -3.62
N TYR A 114 2.61 -9.64 -4.68
CA TYR A 114 2.23 -9.91 -6.06
C TYR A 114 2.92 -11.20 -6.51
N ASP A 115 2.18 -12.02 -7.25
CA ASP A 115 2.67 -13.19 -7.98
C ASP A 115 2.20 -13.07 -9.42
N ASN A 116 3.12 -13.16 -10.37
CA ASN A 116 2.86 -13.01 -11.81
C ASN A 116 2.07 -11.73 -12.19
N GLY A 117 2.26 -10.64 -11.45
CA GLY A 117 1.58 -9.36 -11.68
C GLY A 117 0.14 -9.29 -11.17
N GLU A 118 -0.32 -10.30 -10.44
CA GLU A 118 -1.57 -10.30 -9.69
C GLU A 118 -1.28 -10.25 -8.19
N LEU A 119 -2.09 -9.52 -7.43
CA LEU A 119 -2.01 -9.52 -5.98
C LEU A 119 -2.19 -10.96 -5.46
N THR A 120 -1.20 -11.47 -4.73
CA THR A 120 -1.29 -12.79 -4.07
C THR A 120 -2.34 -12.77 -2.98
N GLY A 121 -2.59 -11.58 -2.43
CA GLY A 121 -3.62 -11.33 -1.45
C GLY A 121 -3.12 -11.03 -0.04
N THR A 122 -1.81 -11.08 0.20
CA THR A 122 -1.27 -10.66 1.49
C THR A 122 -0.91 -9.19 1.43
N THR A 123 -1.60 -8.39 2.24
CA THR A 123 -1.30 -6.98 2.44
C THR A 123 -0.96 -6.75 3.91
N TRP A 124 0.22 -6.19 4.15
CA TRP A 124 0.65 -5.77 5.48
C TRP A 124 0.51 -4.26 5.63
N LEU A 125 -0.17 -3.85 6.69
CA LEU A 125 -0.41 -2.46 7.04
C LEU A 125 0.29 -2.15 8.35
N GLN A 126 1.25 -1.23 8.31
CA GLN A 126 2.13 -0.92 9.43
C GLN A 126 2.17 0.58 9.67
N ARG A 127 1.94 1.03 10.92
CA ARG A 127 2.29 2.40 11.29
C ARG A 127 3.77 2.41 11.54
N VAL A 128 4.50 3.32 10.92
CA VAL A 128 5.95 3.37 11.06
C VAL A 128 6.44 4.78 11.25
N LYS A 129 7.61 4.89 11.85
CA LYS A 129 8.37 6.13 11.96
C LYS A 129 9.76 5.94 11.39
N LEU A 130 10.09 6.71 10.35
CA LEU A 130 11.36 6.58 9.65
C LEU A 130 12.52 7.04 10.55
N SER A 131 13.49 6.17 10.80
CA SER A 131 14.74 6.48 11.48
C SER A 131 15.89 6.76 10.51
N LYS A 132 15.77 6.32 9.26
CA LYS A 132 16.71 6.59 8.16
C LYS A 132 15.98 6.74 6.84
N PHE A 133 16.44 7.67 6.02
CA PHE A 133 16.04 7.80 4.63
C PHE A 133 17.24 8.23 3.78
N ALA A 134 17.54 7.51 2.70
CA ALA A 134 18.61 7.86 1.77
C ALA A 134 18.24 7.51 0.32
N VAL A 135 18.56 8.40 -0.62
CA VAL A 135 18.47 8.10 -2.05
C VAL A 135 19.84 7.66 -2.56
N LYS A 136 19.90 6.46 -3.13
CA LYS A 136 21.10 5.85 -3.71
C LYS A 136 21.10 5.98 -5.24
N GLY A 137 22.26 5.70 -5.84
CA GLY A 137 22.45 5.69 -7.29
C GLY A 137 21.53 4.70 -8.01
N SER A 138 21.45 4.79 -9.33
CA SER A 138 20.51 3.99 -10.10
C SER A 138 20.91 2.51 -10.21
N LYS A 139 19.93 1.60 -10.14
CA LYS A 139 20.06 0.16 -10.41
C LYS A 139 19.05 -0.22 -11.48
N GLY A 140 19.50 -0.84 -12.58
CA GLY A 140 18.60 -1.29 -13.66
C GLY A 140 17.75 -0.18 -14.30
N GLY A 141 18.26 1.06 -14.38
CA GLY A 141 17.51 2.21 -14.91
C GLY A 141 16.46 2.79 -13.97
N LYS A 142 16.44 2.37 -12.70
CA LYS A 142 15.57 2.89 -11.63
C LYS A 142 16.40 3.51 -10.51
N MET A 143 15.80 4.42 -9.75
CA MET A 143 16.42 5.02 -8.56
C MET A 143 16.16 4.12 -7.34
N GLN A 144 16.98 4.28 -6.31
CA GLN A 144 16.92 3.48 -5.09
C GLN A 144 16.67 4.38 -3.88
N ALA A 145 15.69 4.02 -3.05
CA ALA A 145 15.46 4.65 -1.75
C ALA A 145 15.70 3.61 -0.65
N GLU A 146 16.64 3.88 0.25
CA GLU A 146 16.89 3.09 1.46
C GLU A 146 16.13 3.71 2.63
N ILE A 147 15.43 2.86 3.38
CA ILE A 147 14.71 3.25 4.59
C ILE A 147 15.07 2.35 5.76
N GLU A 148 15.12 2.93 6.95
CA GLU A 148 14.96 2.20 8.22
C GLU A 148 13.79 2.86 8.97
N ALA A 149 12.93 2.05 9.56
CA ALA A 149 11.72 2.52 10.22
C ALA A 149 11.40 1.69 11.46
N GLU A 150 10.99 2.35 12.54
CA GLU A 150 10.42 1.70 13.71
C GLU A 150 8.95 1.37 13.46
N ILE A 151 8.53 0.13 13.73
CA ILE A 151 7.11 -0.26 13.67
C ILE A 151 6.41 0.20 14.94
N LEU A 152 5.33 0.95 14.76
CA LEU A 152 4.50 1.47 15.84
C LEU A 152 3.25 0.60 16.01
N GLY A 153 3.27 -0.26 17.02
CA GLY A 153 2.17 -1.15 17.35
C GLY A 153 2.08 -2.37 16.43
N GLU A 154 1.00 -3.13 16.57
CA GLU A 154 0.82 -4.39 15.86
C GLU A 154 0.48 -4.17 14.37
N PRO A 155 1.27 -4.74 13.44
CA PRO A 155 0.93 -4.80 12.02
C PRO A 155 -0.39 -5.50 11.78
N THR A 156 -1.18 -4.98 10.84
CA THR A 156 -2.41 -5.65 10.38
C THR A 156 -2.14 -6.38 9.09
N GLU A 157 -2.43 -7.68 9.07
CA GLU A 157 -2.47 -8.48 7.85
C GLU A 157 -3.90 -8.52 7.32
N LYS A 158 -4.08 -8.24 6.02
CA LYS A 158 -5.36 -8.44 5.33
C LYS A 158 -5.27 -9.70 4.48
N SER A 159 -6.33 -10.51 4.52
CA SER A 159 -6.47 -11.69 3.68
C SER A 159 -6.67 -11.32 2.23
N LYS A 160 -6.50 -12.31 1.34
CA LYS A 160 -6.60 -12.12 -0.10
C LYS A 160 -7.88 -11.47 -0.55
N ASN A 161 -9.02 -11.93 -0.05
CA ASN A 161 -10.30 -11.40 -0.49
C ASN A 161 -10.57 -10.02 0.11
N GLN A 162 -10.08 -9.74 1.32
CA GLN A 162 -10.19 -8.40 1.89
C GLN A 162 -9.32 -7.40 1.14
N ALA A 163 -8.05 -7.74 0.87
CA ALA A 163 -7.14 -6.91 0.09
C ALA A 163 -7.66 -6.66 -1.34
N TRP A 164 -8.18 -7.70 -2.00
CA TRP A 164 -8.79 -7.56 -3.32
C TRP A 164 -10.04 -6.68 -3.29
N PHE A 165 -10.89 -6.81 -2.27
CA PHE A 165 -12.07 -5.97 -2.10
C PHE A 165 -11.69 -4.50 -1.89
N ASP A 166 -10.73 -4.22 -1.02
CA ASP A 166 -10.24 -2.86 -0.77
C ASP A 166 -9.65 -2.21 -2.03
N GLU A 167 -8.78 -2.93 -2.76
CA GLU A 167 -8.18 -2.47 -4.01
C GLU A 167 -9.24 -2.26 -5.11
N SER A 168 -10.23 -3.14 -5.21
CA SER A 168 -11.33 -2.98 -6.16
C SER A 168 -12.19 -1.76 -5.86
N THR A 169 -12.43 -1.48 -4.57
CA THR A 169 -13.14 -0.27 -4.10
C THR A 169 -12.36 0.99 -4.45
N ARG A 170 -11.04 0.98 -4.27
CA ARG A 170 -10.15 2.08 -4.68
C ARG A 170 -10.25 2.36 -6.17
N ARG A 171 -10.20 1.34 -7.02
CA ARG A 171 -10.33 1.48 -8.48
C ARG A 171 -11.67 2.07 -8.91
N VAL A 172 -12.76 1.74 -8.21
CA VAL A 172 -14.08 2.35 -8.45
C VAL A 172 -14.04 3.84 -8.14
N ASN A 173 -13.47 4.24 -6.99
CA ASN A 173 -13.35 5.64 -6.61
C ASN A 173 -12.50 6.46 -7.59
N GLU A 174 -11.36 5.92 -8.03
CA GLU A 174 -10.51 6.57 -9.04
C GLU A 174 -11.20 6.70 -10.40
N ALA A 175 -11.93 5.66 -10.83
CA ALA A 175 -12.69 5.69 -12.07
C ALA A 175 -13.84 6.70 -12.00
N GLN A 176 -14.51 6.82 -10.84
CA GLN A 176 -15.56 7.81 -10.63
C GLN A 176 -14.99 9.24 -10.72
N LEU A 177 -13.85 9.51 -10.07
CA LEU A 177 -13.19 10.82 -10.17
C LEU A 177 -12.82 11.16 -11.63
N ALA A 178 -12.39 10.16 -12.41
CA ALA A 178 -12.10 10.35 -13.83
C ALA A 178 -13.37 10.66 -14.65
N VAL A 179 -14.50 10.02 -14.34
CA VAL A 179 -15.81 10.32 -14.95
C VAL A 179 -16.25 11.73 -14.60
N ASP A 180 -16.13 12.15 -13.34
CA ASP A 180 -16.52 13.48 -12.89
C ASP A 180 -15.72 14.56 -13.63
N LYS A 181 -14.40 14.39 -13.72
CA LYS A 181 -13.51 15.29 -14.48
C LYS A 181 -13.82 15.30 -15.98
N ALA A 182 -14.09 14.14 -16.57
CA ALA A 182 -14.47 14.06 -17.99
C ALA A 182 -15.83 14.73 -18.27
N THR A 183 -16.77 14.64 -17.31
CA THR A 183 -18.09 15.29 -17.38
C THR A 183 -17.95 16.81 -17.35
N GLU A 184 -17.12 17.35 -16.47
CA GLU A 184 -16.82 18.79 -16.40
C GLU A 184 -16.20 19.31 -17.71
N LEU A 185 -15.21 18.59 -18.25
CA LEU A 185 -14.57 18.93 -19.53
C LEU A 185 -15.55 18.88 -20.70
N ASN A 186 -16.38 17.83 -20.78
CA ASN A 186 -17.39 17.71 -21.83
C ASN A 186 -18.43 18.84 -21.73
N THR A 187 -18.91 19.16 -20.53
CA THR A 187 -19.86 20.27 -20.31
C THR A 187 -19.28 21.60 -20.80
N THR A 188 -18.00 21.84 -20.49
CA THR A 188 -17.28 23.04 -20.94
C THR A 188 -17.12 23.07 -22.47
N ALA A 189 -16.76 21.94 -23.10
CA ALA A 189 -16.59 21.84 -24.54
C ALA A 189 -17.92 22.01 -25.30
N GLN A 190 -19.04 21.49 -24.76
CA GLN A 190 -20.38 21.66 -25.34
C GLN A 190 -20.82 23.12 -25.39
N ALA A 191 -20.36 23.96 -24.45
CA ALA A 191 -20.61 25.40 -24.47
C ALA A 191 -19.80 26.16 -25.54
N GLY A 192 -18.75 25.55 -26.10
CA GLY A 192 -17.91 26.14 -27.15
C GLY A 192 -18.41 25.90 -28.57
N GLN A 193 -17.71 26.48 -29.56
CA GLN A 193 -18.00 26.28 -30.99
C GLN A 193 -17.08 25.24 -31.67
N ASP A 194 -16.08 24.70 -30.97
CA ASP A 194 -15.16 23.72 -31.53
C ASP A 194 -15.76 22.29 -31.48
N GLU A 195 -16.30 21.85 -32.63
CA GLU A 195 -16.89 20.51 -32.80
C GLU A 195 -15.87 19.37 -32.61
N THR A 196 -14.57 19.61 -32.87
CA THR A 196 -13.53 18.61 -32.64
C THR A 196 -13.34 18.39 -31.14
N ALA A 197 -13.27 19.48 -30.36
CA ALA A 197 -13.15 19.42 -28.91
C ALA A 197 -14.39 18.76 -28.25
N LYS A 198 -15.60 19.04 -28.78
CA LYS A 198 -16.84 18.36 -28.33
C LYS A 198 -16.79 16.85 -28.54
N GLN A 199 -16.36 16.41 -29.71
CA GLN A 199 -16.28 14.97 -30.00
C GLN A 199 -15.20 14.29 -29.15
N GLN A 200 -14.03 14.90 -28.99
CA GLN A 200 -12.94 14.33 -28.19
C GLN A 200 -13.29 14.19 -26.71
N THR A 201 -13.96 15.19 -26.12
CA THR A 201 -14.37 15.16 -24.71
C THR A 201 -15.52 14.18 -24.46
N LYS A 202 -16.44 14.04 -25.42
CA LYS A 202 -17.47 12.98 -25.40
C LYS A 202 -16.86 11.58 -25.44
N ASP A 203 -15.94 11.32 -26.37
CA ASP A 203 -15.26 10.02 -26.46
C ASP A 203 -14.45 9.69 -25.19
N ALA A 204 -13.86 10.71 -24.55
CA ALA A 204 -13.15 10.56 -23.28
C ALA A 204 -14.11 10.21 -22.13
N LEU A 205 -15.28 10.85 -22.06
CA LEU A 205 -16.33 10.54 -21.08
C LEU A 205 -16.86 9.11 -21.27
N ASP A 206 -17.16 8.71 -22.49
CA ASP A 206 -17.63 7.36 -22.80
C ASP A 206 -16.61 6.29 -22.38
N LYS A 207 -15.32 6.53 -22.65
CA LYS A 207 -14.23 5.65 -22.19
C LYS A 207 -14.13 5.60 -20.66
N ALA A 208 -14.25 6.72 -19.97
CA ALA A 208 -14.21 6.78 -18.51
C ALA A 208 -15.37 5.97 -17.90
N ASN A 209 -16.59 6.10 -18.45
CA ASN A 209 -17.75 5.33 -18.03
C ASN A 209 -17.56 3.82 -18.22
N VAL A 210 -16.98 3.38 -19.33
CA VAL A 210 -16.67 1.95 -19.56
C VAL A 210 -15.67 1.43 -18.52
N VAL A 211 -14.68 2.24 -18.13
CA VAL A 211 -13.72 1.85 -17.09
C VAL A 211 -14.40 1.75 -15.72
N LEU A 212 -15.27 2.70 -15.38
CA LEU A 212 -16.04 2.68 -14.13
C LEU A 212 -16.91 1.43 -14.01
N GLU A 213 -17.66 1.08 -15.06
CA GLU A 213 -18.51 -0.12 -15.02
C GLU A 213 -17.70 -1.41 -14.85
N LYS A 214 -16.56 -1.53 -15.54
CA LYS A 214 -15.64 -2.66 -15.32
C LYS A 214 -15.07 -2.70 -13.90
N ALA A 215 -14.76 -1.55 -13.32
CA ALA A 215 -14.28 -1.49 -11.94
C ALA A 215 -15.36 -1.97 -10.96
N LYS A 216 -16.63 -1.57 -11.15
CA LYS A 216 -17.77 -2.03 -10.34
C LYS A 216 -17.99 -3.54 -10.48
N GLU A 217 -17.90 -4.09 -11.68
CA GLU A 217 -18.00 -5.55 -11.90
C GLU A 217 -16.92 -6.32 -11.13
N ILE A 218 -15.68 -5.80 -11.11
CA ILE A 218 -14.58 -6.40 -10.36
C ILE A 218 -14.83 -6.30 -8.85
N GLN A 219 -15.32 -5.16 -8.36
CA GLN A 219 -15.66 -4.97 -6.95
C GLN A 219 -16.77 -5.93 -6.49
N ALA A 220 -17.81 -6.15 -7.32
CA ALA A 220 -18.86 -7.10 -7.01
C ALA A 220 -18.33 -8.55 -6.89
N LYS A 221 -17.39 -8.94 -7.76
CA LYS A 221 -16.71 -10.24 -7.67
C LYS A 221 -15.86 -10.35 -6.40
N ALA A 222 -15.13 -9.28 -6.05
CA ALA A 222 -14.32 -9.23 -4.84
C ALA A 222 -15.18 -9.35 -3.57
N GLN A 223 -16.31 -8.64 -3.51
CA GLN A 223 -17.26 -8.73 -2.40
C GLN A 223 -17.82 -10.15 -2.26
N THR A 224 -18.14 -10.81 -3.38
CA THR A 224 -18.64 -12.18 -3.39
C THR A 224 -17.61 -13.14 -2.80
N ALA A 225 -16.34 -13.00 -3.18
CA ALA A 225 -15.25 -13.82 -2.66
C ALA A 225 -15.00 -13.57 -1.16
N LEU A 226 -15.03 -12.31 -0.73
CA LEU A 226 -14.89 -11.95 0.69
C LEU A 226 -16.02 -12.55 1.55
N ASN A 227 -17.27 -12.48 1.09
CA ASN A 227 -18.40 -13.07 1.80
C ASN A 227 -18.29 -14.60 1.88
N ALA A 228 -17.74 -15.25 0.85
CA ALA A 228 -17.50 -16.69 0.85
C ALA A 228 -16.43 -17.11 1.88
N GLU A 229 -15.39 -16.28 2.10
CA GLU A 229 -14.37 -16.52 3.12
C GLU A 229 -14.90 -16.33 4.54
N LEU A 230 -15.73 -15.30 4.77
CA LEU A 230 -16.32 -15.02 6.09
C LEU A 230 -17.38 -16.04 6.54
N SER A 231 -17.88 -16.87 5.61
CA SER A 231 -18.90 -17.89 5.88
C SER A 231 -18.35 -19.31 5.96
N ALA A 232 -17.04 -19.50 5.75
CA ALA A 232 -16.32 -20.77 5.87
C ALA A 232 -15.72 -20.96 7.27
#